data_AF-M5U4T2-F1
#
_entry.id   AF-M5U4T2-F1
#
_cell.length_a   1.000
_cell.length_b   1.000
_cell.length_c   1.000
_cell.angle_alpha   90.00
_cell.angle_beta   90.00
_cell.angle_gamma   90.00
#
_symmetry.space_group_name_H-M   'P 1'
#
loop_
_entity.id
_entity.type
_entity.pdbx_description
1 polymer ?
#
loop_
_entity_poly.entity_id
_entity_poly.type
_entity_poly.pdbx_seq_one_letter_code
_entity_poly.pdbx_strand_id
1 'polypeptide(L)'
;MIDKLAGLSQWEPIPPSVTLTDIGSKTLQLHWMRAVRLNGIGTAELVVGKGSGDLVSLGASDGFIEMPPGAHHEGPWPFYAW
;
A
#
# COMPACT_ATOMS: atom_id res chain seq x y z
N MET A 1 -11.06 -1.10 13.23
CA MET A 1 -11.70 -1.80 14.38
C MET A 1 -12.10 -0.83 15.49
N ILE A 2 -11.30 0.21 15.78
CA ILE A 2 -11.69 1.29 16.70
C ILE A 2 -12.96 2.01 16.21
N ASP A 3 -13.09 2.29 14.91
CA ASP A 3 -14.26 3.00 14.35
C ASP A 3 -15.58 2.24 14.50
N LYS A 4 -15.53 0.90 14.35
CA LYS A 4 -16.67 0.02 14.59
C LYS A 4 -17.10 0.05 16.06
N LEU A 5 -16.14 0.12 16.99
CA LEU A 5 -16.41 0.26 18.43
C LEU A 5 -16.88 1.68 18.78
N ALA A 6 -16.51 2.69 17.99
CA ALA A 6 -16.93 4.08 18.13
C ALA A 6 -18.32 4.37 17.54
N GLY A 7 -18.99 3.37 16.94
CA GLY A 7 -20.33 3.53 16.37
C GLY A 7 -20.38 4.28 15.04
N LEU A 8 -19.24 4.37 14.32
CA LEU A 8 -19.21 4.96 12.98
C LEU A 8 -19.84 3.99 11.97
N SER A 9 -20.94 4.42 11.34
CA SER A 9 -21.72 3.62 10.38
C SER A 9 -20.97 3.31 9.09
N GLN A 10 -20.04 4.19 8.71
CA GLN A 10 -19.19 4.06 7.52
C GLN A 10 -17.75 3.88 7.98
N TRP A 11 -17.45 2.66 8.44
CA TRP A 11 -16.16 2.30 9.05
C TRP A 11 -15.17 1.72 8.04
N GLU A 12 -15.62 1.36 6.83
CA GLU A 12 -14.73 0.94 5.74
C GLU A 12 -14.26 2.20 5.01
N PRO A 13 -12.96 2.56 5.09
CA PRO A 13 -12.42 3.59 4.23
C PRO A 13 -12.60 3.13 2.78
N ILE A 14 -12.99 4.05 1.88
CA ILE A 14 -12.90 3.81 0.44
C ILE A 14 -11.48 4.21 0.05
N PRO A 15 -10.52 3.26 -0.03
CA PRO A 15 -9.14 3.62 -0.32
C PRO A 15 -9.08 4.23 -1.72
N PRO A 16 -8.41 5.38 -1.90
CA PRO A 16 -8.09 5.85 -3.24
C PRO A 16 -7.22 4.81 -3.93
N SER A 17 -7.39 4.65 -5.23
CA SER A 17 -6.55 3.76 -6.00
C SER A 17 -5.35 4.50 -6.58
N VAL A 18 -4.18 3.86 -6.53
CA VAL A 18 -2.92 4.40 -7.05
C VAL A 18 -2.28 3.43 -8.03
N THR A 19 -1.58 3.98 -9.02
CA THR A 19 -0.78 3.22 -9.97
C THR A 19 0.68 3.28 -9.54
N LEU A 20 1.33 2.13 -9.46
CA LEU A 20 2.76 2.00 -9.25
C LEU A 20 3.53 2.40 -10.50
N THR A 21 4.49 3.30 -10.35
CA THR A 21 5.45 3.60 -11.43
C THR A 21 6.54 2.53 -11.58
N ASP A 22 6.75 1.72 -10.54
CA ASP A 22 7.63 0.56 -10.57
C ASP A 22 7.02 -0.58 -9.73
N ILE A 23 6.84 -1.75 -10.34
CA ILE A 23 6.24 -2.95 -9.74
C ILE A 23 7.27 -3.82 -8.99
N GLY A 24 8.56 -3.54 -9.16
CA GLY A 24 9.67 -4.33 -8.62
C GLY A 24 9.70 -5.76 -9.17
N SER A 25 10.72 -6.55 -8.81
CA SER A 25 10.95 -7.90 -9.38
C SER A 25 10.48 -9.06 -8.50
N LYS A 26 9.87 -8.79 -7.34
CA LYS A 26 9.50 -9.85 -6.38
C LYS A 26 8.14 -10.47 -6.71
N THR A 27 8.16 -11.73 -7.12
CA THR A 27 7.00 -12.52 -7.59
C THR A 27 6.61 -13.67 -6.65
N LEU A 28 6.73 -13.50 -5.33
CA LEU A 28 6.22 -14.54 -4.40
C LEU A 28 4.69 -14.55 -4.45
N GLN A 29 4.10 -15.75 -4.39
CA GLN A 29 2.66 -15.98 -4.33
C GLN A 29 2.11 -15.69 -2.92
N LEU A 30 2.23 -14.44 -2.49
CA LEU A 30 1.76 -13.96 -1.19
C LEU A 30 0.85 -12.76 -1.42
N HIS A 31 -0.07 -12.53 -0.47
CA HIS A 31 -0.76 -11.24 -0.39
C HIS A 31 0.24 -10.22 0.14
N TRP A 32 0.58 -9.23 -0.70
CA TRP A 32 1.63 -8.28 -0.39
C TRP A 32 1.03 -6.97 0.11
N MET A 33 1.47 -6.55 1.30
CA MET A 33 1.31 -5.19 1.79
C MET A 33 2.62 -4.46 1.52
N ARG A 34 2.66 -3.60 0.51
CA ARG A 34 3.90 -2.93 0.10
C ARG A 34 3.85 -1.47 0.48
N ALA A 35 4.86 -1.02 1.23
CA ALA A 35 5.04 0.39 1.54
C ALA A 35 5.31 1.16 0.24
N VAL A 36 4.56 2.25 0.05
CA VAL A 36 4.70 3.12 -1.11
C VAL A 36 4.79 4.57 -0.68
N ARG A 37 5.40 5.37 -1.55
CA ARG A 37 5.46 6.81 -1.43
C ARG A 37 4.72 7.42 -2.62
N LEU A 38 3.92 8.44 -2.40
CA LEU A 38 3.23 9.14 -3.47
C LEU A 38 4.24 10.02 -4.21
N ASN A 39 4.35 9.81 -5.52
CA ASN A 39 5.23 10.60 -6.39
C ASN A 39 4.44 11.56 -7.31
N GLY A 40 3.11 11.55 -7.22
CA GLY A 40 2.22 12.38 -8.02
C GLY A 40 0.76 12.13 -7.70
N ILE A 41 -0.14 12.74 -8.49
CA ILE A 41 -1.58 12.55 -8.33
C ILE A 41 -1.96 11.17 -8.87
N GLY A 42 -2.33 10.25 -7.97
CA GLY A 42 -2.74 8.89 -8.33
C GLY A 42 -1.58 7.95 -8.69
N THR A 43 -0.33 8.39 -8.48
CA THR A 43 0.86 7.58 -8.75
C THR A 43 1.71 7.41 -7.49
N ALA A 44 2.27 6.21 -7.34
CA ALA A 44 3.10 5.86 -6.19
C ALA A 44 4.35 5.08 -6.63
N GLU A 45 5.43 5.22 -5.87
CA GLU A 45 6.66 4.44 -6.01
C GLU A 45 6.81 3.46 -4.84
N LEU A 46 7.35 2.27 -5.10
CA LEU A 46 7.63 1.29 -4.06
C LEU A 46 8.80 1.74 -3.18
N VAL A 47 8.57 1.83 -1.87
CA VAL A 47 9.65 2.04 -0.91
C VAL A 47 10.31 0.69 -0.63
N VAL A 48 11.55 0.52 -1.08
CA VAL A 48 12.31 -0.74 -0.92
C VAL A 48 12.76 -0.90 0.54
N GLY A 49 11.90 -1.51 1.34
CA GLY A 49 12.24 -1.92 2.71
C GLY A 49 13.11 -3.17 2.76
N LYS A 50 14.10 -3.19 3.66
CA LYS A 50 14.96 -4.38 3.87
C LYS A 50 14.33 -5.47 4.74
N GLY A 51 13.11 -5.28 5.22
CA GLY A 51 12.36 -6.27 6.00
C GLY A 51 11.21 -5.65 6.78
N SER A 52 10.45 -6.48 7.51
CA SER A 52 9.29 -6.07 8.31
C SER A 52 9.62 -5.17 9.51
N GLY A 53 10.91 -5.05 9.88
CA GLY A 53 11.39 -4.18 10.96
C GLY A 53 12.06 -2.89 10.48
N ASP A 54 11.95 -2.55 9.20
CA ASP A 54 12.59 -1.36 8.64
C ASP A 54 11.76 -0.10 8.90
N LEU A 55 11.95 0.48 10.09
CA LEU A 55 11.29 1.71 10.52
C LEU A 55 11.70 2.94 9.67
N VAL A 56 12.87 2.90 9.04
CA VAL A 56 13.31 3.98 8.15
C VAL A 56 12.46 3.99 6.89
N SER A 57 12.18 2.81 6.33
CA SER A 57 11.27 2.66 5.19
C SER A 57 9.82 3.00 5.54
N LEU A 58 9.39 2.80 6.79
CA LEU A 58 8.08 3.23 7.27
C LEU A 58 7.97 4.76 7.25
N GLY A 59 8.94 5.48 7.83
CA GLY A 59 8.95 6.95 7.84
C GLY A 59 9.17 7.60 6.47
N ALA A 60 9.71 6.86 5.50
CA ALA A 60 9.86 7.30 4.12
C ALA A 60 8.65 6.98 3.23
N SER A 61 7.67 6.24 3.74
CA SER A 61 6.45 5.86 3.03
C SER A 61 5.28 6.74 3.45
N ASP A 62 4.43 7.09 2.50
CA ASP A 62 3.17 7.80 2.79
C ASP A 62 2.05 6.81 3.18
N GLY A 63 2.25 5.52 2.91
CA GLY A 63 1.29 4.48 3.19
C GLY A 63 1.70 3.13 2.61
N PHE A 64 0.72 2.25 2.39
CA PHE A 64 0.92 0.97 1.73
C PHE A 64 -0.19 0.65 0.72
N ILE A 65 0.12 -0.24 -0.21
CA ILE A 65 -0.86 -0.84 -1.12
C ILE A 65 -1.04 -2.33 -0.83
N GLU A 66 -2.22 -2.84 -1.16
CA GLU A 66 -2.51 -4.27 -1.14
C GLU A 66 -2.47 -4.86 -2.55
N MET A 67 -1.58 -5.83 -2.76
CA MET A 67 -1.42 -6.52 -4.03
C MET A 67 -1.70 -8.03 -3.83
N PRO A 68 -2.71 -8.58 -4.54
CA PRO A 68 -3.08 -9.97 -4.42
C PRO A 68 -2.01 -10.91 -5.01
N PRO A 69 -1.98 -12.17 -4.56
CA PRO A 69 -1.01 -13.14 -5.03
C PRO A 69 -1.14 -13.35 -6.54
N GLY A 70 -0.01 -13.29 -7.24
CA GLY A 70 0.04 -13.50 -8.69
C GLY A 70 -0.31 -12.27 -9.54
N ALA A 71 -0.74 -11.16 -8.93
CA ALA A 71 -0.87 -9.91 -9.64
C ALA A 71 0.47 -9.16 -9.64
N HIS A 72 1.02 -8.94 -10.82
CA HIS A 72 2.29 -8.24 -11.03
C HIS A 72 2.09 -7.20 -12.13
N HIS A 73 1.25 -6.21 -11.85
CA HIS A 73 0.98 -5.08 -12.75
C HIS A 73 0.97 -3.78 -11.96
N GLU A 74 1.04 -2.67 -12.69
CA GLU A 74 1.15 -1.32 -12.13
C GLU A 74 -0.08 -0.88 -11.33
N GLY A 75 -1.16 -1.64 -11.33
CA GLY A 75 -2.40 -1.31 -10.64
C GLY A 75 -3.57 -1.13 -11.60
N PRO A 76 -4.64 -0.43 -11.20
CA PRO A 76 -4.78 0.36 -9.97
C PRO A 76 -4.84 -0.50 -8.68
N TRP A 77 -4.11 -0.08 -7.64
CA TRP A 77 -4.07 -0.75 -6.34
C TRP A 77 -4.73 0.10 -5.24
N PRO A 78 -5.47 -0.49 -4.29
CA PRO A 78 -5.99 0.25 -3.15
C PRO A 78 -4.84 0.76 -2.28
N PHE A 79 -4.84 2.06 -2.00
CA PHE A 79 -3.84 2.73 -1.17
C PHE A 79 -4.41 3.09 0.21
N TYR A 80 -3.63 2.79 1.23
CA TYR A 80 -3.93 3.11 2.62
C TYR A 80 -2.81 4.00 3.17
N ALA A 81 -3.15 5.26 3.44
CA ALA A 81 -2.25 6.19 4.12
C ALA A 81 -2.10 5.82 5.60
N TRP A 82 -0.95 6.17 6.19
CA TRP A 82 -0.72 6.07 7.64
C TRP A 82 -1.55 7.10 8.44
#